data_AF-A0A939DV78-F1
#
_entry.id   AF-A0A939DV78-F1
#
_cell.length_a   1.000
_cell.length_b   1.000
_cell.length_c   1.000
_cell.angle_alpha   90.00
_cell.angle_beta   90.00
_cell.angle_gamma   90.00
#
_symmetry.space_group_name_H-M   'P 1'
#
loop_
_entity.id
_entity.type
_entity.pdbx_description
1 polymer ?
#
loop_
_entity_poly.entity_id
_entity_poly.type
_entity_poly.pdbx_seq_one_letter_code
_entity_poly.pdbx_strand_id
1 'polypeptide(L)'
;MDENSEQGAARPRRLWFALAAALAVAVAVVFATIGDGVEAEVSGFAGWIIDHAHTAVWVLLAAALAIAAFRGAWTRAAGVVAVIAGVVYAVFLVTLFTVG
;
A
#
# COMPACT_ATOMS: atom_id res chain seq x y z
N MET A 1 -23.76 -23.78 26.18
CA MET A 1 -24.08 -23.19 24.87
C MET A 1 -23.35 -21.87 24.89
N ASP A 2 -22.12 -21.91 24.38
CA ASP A 2 -21.04 -21.09 24.91
C ASP A 2 -20.91 -19.83 24.07
N GLU A 3 -21.30 -18.69 24.63
CA GLU A 3 -21.13 -17.35 24.03
C GLU A 3 -19.66 -16.99 23.73
N ASN A 4 -18.71 -17.82 24.19
CA ASN A 4 -17.27 -17.67 23.90
C ASN A 4 -16.84 -18.20 22.53
N SER A 5 -17.65 -19.04 21.85
CA SER A 5 -17.26 -19.64 20.56
C SER A 5 -17.32 -18.64 19.39
N GLU A 6 -18.18 -17.63 19.47
CA GLU A 6 -18.40 -16.68 18.36
C GLU A 6 -17.37 -15.53 18.34
N GLN A 7 -16.77 -15.21 19.48
CA GLN A 7 -15.77 -14.13 19.58
C GLN A 7 -14.42 -14.48 18.91
N GLY A 8 -14.15 -15.77 18.66
CA GLY A 8 -12.92 -16.24 18.04
C GLY A 8 -12.87 -16.09 16.51
N ALA A 9 -14.02 -16.09 15.83
CA ALA A 9 -14.07 -16.19 14.36
C ALA A 9 -13.91 -14.86 13.61
N ALA A 10 -14.31 -13.73 14.21
CA ALA A 10 -14.24 -12.40 13.57
C ALA A 10 -12.91 -11.65 13.82
N ARG A 11 -12.19 -11.97 14.90
CA ARG A 11 -10.88 -11.39 15.24
C ARG A 11 -9.75 -11.66 14.24
N PRO A 12 -9.58 -12.87 13.64
CA PRO A 12 -8.39 -13.16 12.85
C PRO A 12 -8.26 -12.23 11.63
N ARG A 13 -9.36 -11.93 10.93
CA ARG A 13 -9.33 -11.09 9.72
C ARG A 13 -8.89 -9.65 10.00
N ARG A 14 -9.37 -9.05 11.10
CA ARG A 14 -8.95 -7.71 11.54
C ARG A 14 -7.45 -7.65 11.81
N LEU A 15 -6.94 -8.68 12.50
CA LEU A 15 -5.53 -8.78 12.87
C LEU A 15 -4.64 -8.92 11.62
N TRP A 16 -5.06 -9.74 10.64
CA TRP A 16 -4.35 -9.87 9.38
C TRP A 16 -4.29 -8.56 8.58
N PHE A 17 -5.38 -7.81 8.49
CA PHE A 17 -5.36 -6.50 7.83
C PHE A 17 -4.46 -5.50 8.57
N ALA A 18 -4.45 -5.51 9.90
CA ALA A 18 -3.57 -4.64 10.69
C ALA A 18 -2.09 -4.99 10.50
N LEU A 19 -1.74 -6.28 10.49
CA LEU A 19 -0.38 -6.75 10.21
C LEU A 19 0.07 -6.38 8.80
N ALA A 20 -0.80 -6.59 7.81
CA ALA A 20 -0.52 -6.20 6.43
C ALA A 20 -0.35 -4.68 6.28
N ALA A 21 -1.17 -3.88 6.97
CA ALA A 21 -1.04 -2.43 6.99
C ALA A 21 0.30 -2.00 7.63
N ALA A 22 0.67 -2.60 8.76
CA ALA A 22 1.93 -2.30 9.43
C ALA A 22 3.14 -2.64 8.54
N LEU A 23 3.09 -3.79 7.85
CA LEU A 23 4.12 -4.18 6.89
C LEU A 23 4.20 -3.17 5.73
N ALA A 24 3.06 -2.78 5.16
CA ALA A 24 3.02 -1.78 4.09
C ALA A 24 3.59 -0.42 4.53
N VAL A 25 3.32 0.02 5.76
CA VAL A 25 3.94 1.23 6.33
C VAL A 25 5.45 1.06 6.47
N ALA A 26 5.92 -0.08 6.98
CA ALA A 26 7.35 -0.32 7.12
C ALA A 26 8.06 -0.25 5.77
N VAL A 27 7.48 -0.84 4.73
CA VAL A 27 8.00 -0.77 3.36
C VAL A 27 7.97 0.68 2.83
N ALA A 28 6.88 1.42 3.06
CA ALA A 28 6.80 2.84 2.68
C ALA A 28 7.91 3.67 3.33
N VAL A 29 8.18 3.44 4.61
CA VAL A 29 9.25 4.14 5.34
C VAL A 29 10.62 3.78 4.79
N VAL A 30 10.86 2.51 4.46
CA VAL A 30 12.12 2.08 3.84
C VAL A 30 12.33 2.79 2.50
N PHE A 31 11.34 2.78 1.62
CA PHE A 31 11.45 3.49 0.33
C PHE A 31 11.58 5.01 0.50
N ALA A 32 10.89 5.60 1.48
CA ALA A 32 10.99 7.03 1.75
C ALA A 32 12.35 7.46 2.34
N THR A 33 13.08 6.57 3.00
CA THR A 33 14.32 6.90 3.72
C THR A 33 15.59 6.41 3.05
N ILE A 34 15.54 5.23 2.43
CA ILE A 34 16.69 4.58 1.77
C ILE A 34 16.64 4.80 0.25
N GLY A 35 15.48 5.16 -0.30
CA GLY A 35 15.24 5.16 -1.74
C GLY A 35 14.97 3.74 -2.25
N ASP A 36 14.55 3.61 -3.50
CA ASP A 36 14.30 2.31 -4.13
C ASP A 36 15.55 1.65 -4.72
N GLY A 37 16.72 2.29 -4.55
CA GLY A 37 18.00 1.83 -5.09
C GLY A 37 18.11 1.98 -6.60
N VAL A 38 17.14 2.62 -7.25
CA VAL A 38 17.19 2.92 -8.69
C VAL A 38 17.94 4.23 -8.85
N GLU A 39 19.17 4.16 -9.33
CA GLU A 39 19.89 5.33 -9.82
C GLU A 39 19.28 5.75 -11.16
N ALA A 40 18.16 6.47 -11.10
CA ALA A 40 17.61 7.13 -12.27
C ALA A 40 18.43 8.39 -12.54
N GLU A 41 19.35 8.36 -13.51
CA GLU A 41 19.94 9.57 -14.11
C GLU A 41 18.90 10.40 -14.91
N VAL A 42 17.61 10.12 -14.71
CA VAL A 42 16.49 10.75 -15.39
C VAL A 42 16.12 12.01 -14.63
N SER A 43 16.55 13.16 -15.13
CA SER A 43 16.13 14.46 -14.59
C SER A 43 14.69 14.83 -15.00
N GLY A 44 14.05 15.69 -14.20
CA GLY A 44 12.73 16.26 -14.51
C GLY A 44 11.54 15.47 -13.96
N PHE A 45 10.38 15.62 -14.60
CA PHE A 45 9.11 15.07 -14.08
C PHE A 45 9.08 13.54 -14.03
N ALA A 46 9.74 12.87 -14.97
CA ALA A 46 9.86 11.41 -14.98
C ALA A 46 10.68 10.89 -13.80
N GLY A 47 11.82 11.53 -13.49
CA GLY A 47 12.61 11.22 -12.30
C GLY A 47 11.81 11.42 -11.01
N TRP A 48 11.06 12.53 -10.92
CA TRP A 48 10.19 12.77 -9.76
C TRP A 48 9.13 11.68 -9.57
N ILE A 49 8.52 11.20 -10.67
CA ILE A 49 7.57 10.06 -10.62
C ILE A 49 8.27 8.80 -10.11
N ILE A 50 9.45 8.47 -10.65
CA ILE A 50 10.19 7.26 -10.26
C ILE A 50 10.50 7.31 -8.76
N ASP A 51 11.01 8.44 -8.26
CA ASP A 51 11.39 8.62 -6.85
C ASP A 51 10.21 8.52 -5.88
N HIS A 52 9.02 9.02 -6.26
CA HIS A 52 7.91 9.22 -5.31
C HIS A 52 6.75 8.26 -5.49
N ALA A 53 6.50 7.78 -6.70
CA ALA A 53 5.31 6.98 -6.99
C ALA A 53 5.34 5.64 -6.25
N HIS A 54 6.51 5.02 -6.11
CA HIS A 54 6.62 3.75 -5.39
C HIS A 54 6.28 3.91 -3.90
N THR A 55 6.83 4.94 -3.25
CA THR A 55 6.48 5.31 -1.86
C THR A 55 4.98 5.60 -1.73
N ALA A 56 4.41 6.37 -2.66
CA ALA A 56 2.98 6.69 -2.66
C ALA A 56 2.08 5.45 -2.75
N VAL A 57 2.46 4.44 -3.55
CA VAL A 57 1.73 3.17 -3.65
C VAL A 57 1.68 2.44 -2.31
N TRP A 58 2.80 2.35 -1.60
CA TRP A 58 2.85 1.69 -0.30
C TRP A 58 2.04 2.43 0.77
N VAL A 59 2.05 3.77 0.75
CA VAL A 59 1.20 4.59 1.62
C VAL A 59 -0.29 4.36 1.33
N LEU A 60 -0.68 4.34 0.05
CA LEU A 60 -2.07 4.10 -0.35
C LEU A 60 -2.52 2.68 0.02
N LEU A 61 -1.66 1.68 -0.18
CA LEU A 61 -1.96 0.30 0.19
C LEU A 61 -2.11 0.15 1.71
N ALA A 62 -1.22 0.78 2.50
CA ALA A 62 -1.34 0.85 3.95
C ALA A 62 -2.67 1.49 4.38
N ALA A 63 -3.09 2.58 3.73
CA ALA A 63 -4.37 3.23 4.00
C ALA A 63 -5.57 2.32 3.66
N ALA A 64 -5.56 1.62 2.52
CA ALA A 64 -6.60 0.66 2.14
C ALA A 64 -6.73 -0.47 3.17
N LEU A 65 -5.59 -1.02 3.61
CA LEU A 65 -5.54 -2.09 4.60
C LEU A 65 -5.96 -1.60 5.99
N ALA A 66 -5.58 -0.39 6.38
CA ALA A 66 -6.04 0.23 7.62
C ALA A 66 -7.56 0.39 7.63
N ILE A 67 -8.16 0.86 6.53
CA ILE A 67 -9.62 0.95 6.37
C ILE A 67 -10.26 -0.43 6.52
N ALA A 68 -9.69 -1.47 5.87
CA ALA A 68 -10.18 -2.84 5.98
C ALA A 68 -10.04 -3.40 7.42
N ALA A 69 -8.96 -3.06 8.13
CA ALA A 69 -8.72 -3.44 9.52
C ALA A 69 -9.73 -2.79 10.48
N PHE A 70 -9.97 -1.48 10.33
CA PHE A 70 -10.94 -0.75 11.14
C PHE A 70 -12.36 -1.27 10.95
N ARG A 71 -12.72 -1.67 9.72
CA ARG A 71 -14.05 -2.21 9.42
C ARG A 71 -14.15 -3.74 9.62
N GLY A 72 -13.02 -4.44 9.74
CA GLY A 72 -12.94 -5.89 9.83
C GLY A 72 -13.37 -6.63 8.57
N ALA A 73 -13.49 -5.91 7.46
CA ALA A 73 -13.94 -6.42 6.18
C ALA A 73 -13.37 -5.53 5.07
N TRP A 74 -13.13 -6.12 3.90
CA TRP A 74 -12.83 -5.35 2.71
C TRP A 74 -14.05 -4.53 2.31
N THR A 75 -13.89 -3.22 2.12
CA THR A 75 -15.00 -2.32 1.79
C THR A 75 -14.75 -1.60 0.48
N ARG A 76 -15.80 -1.00 -0.09
CA ARG A 76 -15.67 -0.18 -1.31
C ARG A 76 -14.64 0.93 -1.13
N ALA A 77 -14.57 1.57 0.04
CA ALA A 77 -13.57 2.60 0.31
C ALA A 77 -12.13 2.04 0.25
N ALA A 78 -11.87 0.90 0.90
CA ALA A 78 -10.58 0.21 0.79
C ALA A 78 -10.27 -0.19 -0.66
N GLY A 79 -11.28 -0.66 -1.40
CA GLY A 79 -11.15 -0.98 -2.82
C GLY A 79 -10.80 0.23 -3.68
N VAL A 80 -11.45 1.38 -3.50
CA VAL A 80 -11.15 2.62 -4.23
C VAL A 80 -9.72 3.06 -3.99
N VAL A 81 -9.27 3.05 -2.74
CA VAL A 81 -7.87 3.41 -2.40
C VAL A 81 -6.89 2.42 -3.03
N ALA A 82 -7.18 1.13 -3.00
CA ALA A 82 -6.34 0.11 -3.65
C ALA A 82 -6.29 0.27 -5.19
N VAL A 83 -7.41 0.66 -5.81
CA VAL A 83 -7.44 0.97 -7.25
C VAL A 83 -6.58 2.20 -7.56
N ILE A 84 -6.67 3.26 -6.75
CA ILE A 84 -5.80 4.44 -6.91
C ILE A 84 -4.32 4.02 -6.79
N ALA A 85 -3.98 3.19 -5.79
CA ALA A 85 -2.62 2.64 -5.66
C ALA A 85 -2.19 1.88 -6.93
N GLY A 86 -3.07 1.03 -7.48
CA GLY A 86 -2.81 0.33 -8.73
C GLY A 86 -2.57 1.26 -9.92
N VAL A 87 -3.34 2.35 -10.03
CA VAL A 87 -3.15 3.37 -11.09
C VAL A 87 -1.81 4.08 -10.92
N VAL A 88 -1.46 4.50 -9.71
CA VAL A 88 -0.16 5.14 -9.44
C VAL A 88 0.99 4.19 -9.78
N TYR A 89 0.87 2.92 -9.43
CA TYR A 89 1.87 1.90 -9.77
C TYR A 89 1.96 1.67 -11.28
N ALA A 90 0.85 1.67 -12.00
CA ALA A 90 0.86 1.56 -13.46
C ALA A 90 1.58 2.77 -14.11
N VAL A 91 1.32 4.00 -13.63
CA VAL A 91 2.03 5.20 -14.11
C VAL A 91 3.52 5.11 -13.81
N PHE A 92 3.90 4.64 -12.62
CA PHE A 92 5.28 4.38 -12.26
C PHE A 92 5.94 3.40 -13.23
N LEU A 93 5.33 2.23 -13.47
CA LEU A 93 5.87 1.22 -14.39
C LEU A 93 5.99 1.75 -15.82
N VAL A 94 4.98 2.45 -16.32
CA VAL A 94 5.03 3.05 -17.66
C VAL A 94 6.18 4.04 -17.74
N THR A 95 6.34 4.91 -16.74
CA THR A 95 7.44 5.89 -16.72
C THR A 95 8.81 5.21 -16.64
N LEU A 96 8.94 4.20 -15.78
CA LEU A 96 10.15 3.42 -15.59
C LEU A 96 10.59 2.73 -16.90
N PHE A 97 9.65 2.08 -17.62
CA PHE A 97 9.97 1.35 -18.85
C PHE A 97 10.03 2.22 -20.10
N THR A 98 9.61 3.48 -20.05
CA THR A 98 9.69 4.40 -21.19
C THR A 98 10.88 5.35 -21.13
N VAL A 99 11.40 5.60 -19.92
CA VAL A 99 12.47 6.58 -19.69
C VAL A 99 13.72 5.96 -19.06
N GLY A 100 13.61 4.80 -18.40
CA GLY A 100 14.73 3.98 -17.92
C GLY A 100 15.14 2.92 -18.93
#